data_AF-A0A919QE86-F1
#
_entry.id   AF-A0A919QE86-F1
#
_cell.length_a   1.000
_cell.length_b   1.000
_cell.length_c   1.000
_cell.angle_alpha   90.00
_cell.angle_beta   90.00
_cell.angle_gamma   90.00
#
_symmetry.space_group_name_H-M   'P 1'
#
loop_
_entity.id
_entity.type
_entity.pdbx_description
1 polymer ?
#
loop_
_entity_poly.entity_id
_entity_poly.type
_entity_poly.pdbx_seq_one_letter_code
_entity_poly.pdbx_strand_id
1 'polypeptide(L)' 'MALRFYGKGGSQTDSCPSVHLDDSDGSLVIVGYPEEDSAVLDQIREVSHIEPHERAFRVPKELKKALWEACGGNDPHFD' A
#
# COMPACT_ATOMS: atom_id res chain seq x y z
N MET A 1 -12.74 -11.26 12.23
CA MET A 1 -11.86 -10.36 11.46
C MET A 1 -12.29 -8.94 11.73
N ALA A 2 -11.36 -8.13 12.20
CA ALA A 2 -11.56 -6.70 12.39
C ALA A 2 -10.47 -5.98 11.59
N LEU A 3 -10.87 -5.34 10.49
CA LEU A 3 -9.97 -4.49 9.71
C LEU A 3 -9.97 -3.10 10.35
N ARG A 4 -8.79 -2.64 10.77
CA ARG A 4 -8.58 -1.29 11.29
C ARG A 4 -8.12 -0.36 10.18
N PHE A 5 -8.85 0.72 9.96
CA PHE A 5 -8.52 1.73 8.97
C PHE A 5 -7.44 2.69 9.49
N TYR A 6 -6.41 2.95 8.67
CA TYR A 6 -5.34 3.91 8.98
C TYR A 6 -5.35 5.15 8.09
N GLY A 7 -5.86 5.03 6.86
CA GLY A 7 -5.94 6.20 6.00
C GLY A 7 -6.35 5.89 4.58
N LYS A 8 -6.75 6.94 3.87
CA LYS A 8 -7.02 6.95 2.45
C LYS A 8 -6.40 8.20 1.82
N GLY A 9 -5.94 8.10 0.58
CA GLY A 9 -5.33 9.26 -0.08
C GLY A 9 -4.87 8.96 -1.49
N GLY A 10 -4.54 10.02 -2.24
CA GLY A 10 -3.91 9.92 -3.55
C GLY A 10 -4.85 9.73 -4.74
N SER A 11 -6.15 10.00 -4.62
CA SER A 11 -7.02 10.12 -5.79
C SER A 11 -7.43 11.58 -6.05
N GLN A 12 -7.41 11.96 -7.33
CA GLN A 12 -8.09 13.15 -7.87
C GLN A 12 -9.50 12.82 -8.40
N THR A 13 -9.95 11.56 -8.25
CA THR A 13 -11.28 11.04 -8.64
C THR A 13 -11.90 10.24 -7.48
N ASP A 14 -13.19 9.95 -7.55
CA ASP A 14 -14.09 9.52 -6.45
C ASP A 14 -13.67 8.29 -5.59
N SER A 15 -12.58 7.59 -5.91
CA SER A 15 -12.09 6.43 -5.11
C SER A 15 -10.61 6.57 -4.73
N CYS A 16 -10.36 6.78 -3.43
CA CYS A 16 -9.01 6.90 -2.88
C CYS A 16 -8.45 5.51 -2.49
N PRO A 17 -7.21 5.17 -2.89
CA PRO A 17 -6.45 4.10 -2.25
C PRO A 17 -6.50 4.19 -0.71
N SER A 18 -6.43 3.05 -0.03
CA SER A 18 -6.56 2.99 1.44
C SER A 18 -5.70 1.89 2.07
N VAL A 19 -5.35 2.10 3.35
CA VAL A 19 -4.55 1.20 4.17
C VAL A 19 -5.37 0.73 5.36
N HIS A 20 -5.39 -0.59 5.56
CA HIS A 20 -6.02 -1.25 6.70
C HIS A 20 -5.06 -2.27 7.31
N LEU A 21 -5.21 -2.54 8.59
CA LEU A 21 -4.54 -3.64 9.30
C LEU A 21 -5.58 -4.69 9.68
N ASP A 22 -5.31 -5.96 9.44
CA ASP A 22 -6.08 -7.04 10.03
C ASP A 22 -5.60 -7.29 11.47
N ASP A 23 -6.44 -6.97 12.45
CA ASP A 23 -6.10 -7.13 13.86
C ASP A 23 -5.92 -8.60 14.29
N SER A 24 -6.28 -9.58 13.43
CA SER A 24 -6.15 -11.00 13.77
C SER A 24 -4.75 -11.57 13.56
N ASP A 25 -4.02 -11.09 12.56
CA ASP A 25 -2.69 -11.59 12.20
C ASP A 25 -1.66 -10.48 11.96
N GLY A 26 -2.06 -9.22 12.02
CA GLY A 26 -1.19 -8.06 11.77
C GLY A 26 -0.87 -7.84 10.29
N SER A 27 -1.56 -8.52 9.36
CA SER A 27 -1.38 -8.30 7.94
C SER A 27 -1.92 -6.93 7.49
N LEU A 28 -1.25 -6.33 6.51
CA LEU A 28 -1.72 -5.11 5.88
C LEU A 28 -2.62 -5.45 4.69
N VAL A 29 -3.79 -4.81 4.64
CA VAL A 29 -4.70 -4.87 3.49
C VAL A 29 -4.68 -3.51 2.82
N ILE A 30 -4.19 -3.47 1.58
CA ILE A 30 -4.04 -2.24 0.80
C ILE A 30 -5.01 -2.29 -0.37
N VAL A 31 -5.83 -1.25 -0.49
CA VAL A 31 -6.65 -1.00 -1.68
C VAL A 31 -5.92 0.04 -2.51
N GLY A 32 -5.64 -0.27 -3.77
CA GLY A 32 -4.96 0.64 -4.68
C GLY A 32 -5.07 0.21 -6.13
N TYR A 33 -4.43 0.96 -7.02
CA TYR A 33 -4.34 0.61 -8.43
C TYR A 33 -3.14 -0.33 -8.63
N PRO A 34 -3.33 -1.46 -9.33
CA PRO A 34 -2.22 -2.29 -9.75
C PRO A 34 -1.22 -1.48 -10.55
N GLU A 35 0.07 -1.77 -10.38
CA GLU A 35 1.11 -1.26 -11.25
C GLU A 35 1.04 -1.97 -12.60
N GLU A 36 1.03 -1.19 -13.68
CA GLU A 36 0.94 -1.70 -15.06
C GLU A 36 2.13 -1.26 -15.92
N ASP A 37 2.99 -0.36 -15.43
CA ASP A 37 4.20 0.05 -16.15
C ASP A 37 5.22 -1.08 -16.17
N SER A 38 5.49 -1.62 -17.37
CA SER A 38 6.41 -2.73 -17.57
C SER A 38 7.83 -2.41 -17.09
N ALA A 39 8.30 -1.17 -17.25
CA ALA A 39 9.65 -0.79 -16.84
C ALA A 39 9.79 -0.83 -15.30
N VAL A 40 8.73 -0.48 -14.58
CA VAL A 40 8.68 -0.56 -13.11
C VAL A 40 8.61 -2.01 -12.67
N LEU A 41 7.75 -2.81 -13.31
CA LEU A 41 7.62 -4.23 -13.00
C LEU A 41 8.93 -4.99 -13.26
N ASP A 42 9.66 -4.64 -14.31
CA ASP A 42 10.97 -5.23 -14.60
C ASP A 42 12.02 -4.87 -13.54
N GLN A 43 12.06 -3.63 -13.06
CA GLN A 43 12.91 -3.24 -11.93
C GLN A 43 12.58 -4.03 -10.64
N ILE A 44 11.30 -4.26 -10.36
CA ILE A 44 10.91 -5.12 -9.22
C ILE A 44 11.41 -6.55 -9.44
N ARG A 45 11.34 -7.05 -10.67
CA ARG A 45 11.80 -8.41 -11.03
C ARG A 45 13.32 -8.61 -10.93
N GLU A 46 14.10 -7.53 -10.94
CA GLU A 46 15.55 -7.62 -10.74
C GLU A 46 15.93 -8.03 -9.31
N VAL A 47 15.06 -7.73 -8.33
CA VAL A 47 15.34 -7.95 -6.90
C VAL A 47 14.33 -8.90 -6.22
N SER A 48 13.20 -9.17 -6.86
CA SER A 48 12.10 -10.01 -6.37
C SER A 48 11.49 -10.80 -7.53
N HIS A 49 10.59 -11.73 -7.24
CA HIS A 49 9.68 -12.29 -8.24
C HIS A 49 8.31 -11.64 -8.11
N ILE A 50 7.53 -11.66 -9.19
CA ILE A 50 6.10 -11.37 -9.20
C ILE A 50 5.44 -12.59 -9.82
N GLU A 51 4.92 -13.48 -8.99
CA GLU A 51 4.26 -14.71 -9.41
C GLU A 51 2.94 -14.42 -10.15
N PRO A 52 2.39 -15.38 -10.93
CA PRO A 52 1.17 -15.15 -11.71
C PRO A 52 -0.07 -14.71 -10.91
N HIS A 53 -0.08 -14.99 -9.60
CA HIS A 53 -1.16 -14.62 -8.68
C HIS A 53 -0.84 -13.39 -7.83
N GLU A 54 0.34 -12.81 -7.99
CA GLU A 54 0.79 -11.61 -7.29
C GLU A 54 0.58 -10.37 -8.16
N ARG A 55 0.44 -9.22 -7.50
CA ARG A 55 0.32 -7.92 -8.16
C ARG A 55 1.13 -6.91 -7.36
N ALA A 56 1.91 -6.10 -8.06
CA ALA A 56 2.46 -4.88 -7.48
C ALA A 56 1.35 -3.81 -7.45
N PHE A 57 1.31 -3.02 -6.39
CA PHE A 57 0.40 -1.88 -6.25
C PHE A 57 1.22 -0.63 -6.02
N ARG A 58 0.92 0.44 -6.75
CA ARG A 58 1.52 1.73 -6.45
C ARG A 58 0.76 2.38 -5.30
N VAL A 59 1.46 2.60 -4.19
CA VAL A 59 0.89 3.32 -3.04
C VAL A 59 1.21 4.81 -3.17
N PRO A 60 0.20 5.71 -3.23
CA PRO A 60 0.41 7.15 -3.27
C PRO A 60 1.20 7.67 -2.07
N LYS A 61 1.97 8.74 -2.27
CA LYS A 61 2.80 9.35 -1.21
C LYS A 61 1.97 9.82 -0.01
N GLU A 62 0.70 10.18 -0.24
CA GLU A 62 -0.25 10.63 0.77
C GLU A 62 -0.56 9.53 1.79
N LEU A 63 -0.37 8.26 1.42
CA LEU A 63 -0.57 7.10 2.30
C LEU A 63 0.68 6.69 3.09
N LYS A 64 1.83 7.35 2.91
CA LYS A 64 3.06 7.03 3.66
C LYS A 64 2.83 7.05 5.17
N LYS A 65 2.12 8.08 5.66
CA LYS A 65 1.77 8.20 7.09
C LYS A 65 0.88 7.06 7.56
N ALA A 66 -0.15 6.72 6.80
CA ALA A 66 -1.06 5.62 7.14
C ALA A 66 -0.32 4.27 7.19
N LEU A 67 0.58 4.01 6.23
CA LEU A 67 1.42 2.80 6.25
C LEU A 67 2.33 2.75 7.47
N TRP A 68 2.97 3.87 7.82
CA TRP A 68 3.86 3.94 8.99
C TRP A 68 3.12 3.67 10.29
N GLU A 69 1.98 4.32 10.49
CA GLU A 69 1.14 4.12 11.67
C GLU A 69 0.59 2.69 11.73
N ALA A 70 0.23 2.09 10.59
CA ALA A 70 -0.22 0.70 10.53
C ALA A 70 0.87 -0.30 10.95
N CYS A 71 2.15 0.04 10.72
CA CYS A 71 3.29 -0.73 11.20
C CYS A 71 3.66 -0.45 12.67
N GLY A 72 2.87 0.35 13.40
CA GLY A 72 3.11 0.70 14.80
C GLY A 72 4.06 1.89 15.01
N GLY A 73 4.39 2.62 13.95
CA GLY A 73 5.18 3.83 14.02
C GLY A 73 4.39 5.01 14.60
N ASN A 74 5.08 5.91 15.30
CA ASN A 74 4.50 7.15 15.85
C ASN A 74 5.10 8.38 15.16
N ASP A 75 4.28 9.44 15.01
CA ASP A 75 4.63 10.80 14.57
C ASP A 75 5.71 10.92 13.46
N PRO A 76 5.46 10.38 12.26
CA PRO A 76 6.46 10.43 11.19
C PRO A 76 6.50 11.79 10.48
N HIS A 77 7.72 12.26 10.20
CA HIS A 77 7.97 13.35 9.26
C HIS A 77 8.53 12.78 7.95
N PHE A 78 7.68 12.74 6.93
CA PHE A 78 8.07 12.37 5.56
C PHE A 78 8.21 13.65 4.75
N ASP A 79 9.41 14.21 4.72
CA ASP A 79 9.76 15.34 3.86
C ASP A 79 9.50 15.04 2.37
#